data_AF-A0A7C7AJC1-F1
#
_entry.id   AF-A0A7C7AJC1-F1
#
_cell.length_a   1.000
_cell.length_b   1.000
_cell.length_c   1.000
_cell.angle_alpha   90.00
_cell.angle_beta   90.00
_cell.angle_gamma   90.00
#
_symmetry.space_group_name_H-M   'P 1'
#
loop_
_entity.id
_entity.type
_entity.pdbx_description
1 polymer ?
#
loop_
_entity_poly.entity_id
_entity_poly.type
_entity_poly.pdbx_seq_one_letter_code
_entity_poly.pdbx_strand_id
1 'polypeptide(L)'
;MDDKREKWVHLIFNTKVDSKGRVVHNYGTIQDITEMKKAEDELKRYSQHLEELVEEKVKEISESQMATIYALIKLSESRDDDTGNHIERTASFCQLLAKRAKELPDFADEIDDKFVDTIYKASPLHDIGKVGIPDSILLKPGKLTDEEFEIMKTHVQIGYETLEKVQEQYAYNDFLKMGMEITLYHHEKWDGSGYLYGLNGEEIPLSARIMAIADVYDALRSKRIYKEAFSHEKSMDIIVASSGSHFDPRLVSTLVENQEEFKLLYKLINYVSGV
;
A
#
# COMPACT_ATOMS: atom_id res chain seq x y z
N MET A 1 -36.00 -45.39 19.43
CA MET A 1 -35.75 -43.99 19.84
C MET A 1 -34.76 -44.06 20.98
N ASP A 2 -33.47 -43.98 20.66
CA ASP A 2 -32.38 -44.14 21.62
C ASP A 2 -31.91 -42.73 22.02
N ASP A 3 -32.55 -42.17 23.06
CA ASP A 3 -32.22 -40.84 23.64
C ASP A 3 -30.97 -40.99 24.50
N LYS A 4 -29.81 -41.14 23.88
CA LYS A 4 -28.53 -41.05 24.60
C LYS A 4 -28.30 -39.61 25.00
N ARG A 5 -28.75 -39.24 26.20
CA ARG A 5 -28.39 -37.97 26.85
C ARG A 5 -26.93 -38.02 27.27
N GLU A 6 -26.07 -37.52 26.40
CA GLU A 6 -24.68 -37.24 26.73
C GLU A 6 -24.62 -36.19 27.84
N LYS A 7 -23.86 -36.47 28.90
CA LYS A 7 -23.67 -35.57 30.03
C LYS A 7 -22.18 -35.38 30.28
N TRP A 8 -21.79 -34.12 30.46
CA TRP A 8 -20.45 -33.79 30.90
C TRP A 8 -20.39 -33.82 32.42
N VAL A 9 -19.41 -34.52 32.98
CA VAL A 9 -19.23 -34.61 34.43
C VAL A 9 -17.81 -34.22 34.82
N HIS A 10 -17.69 -33.45 35.90
CA HIS A 10 -16.43 -33.27 36.60
C HIS A 10 -16.34 -34.36 37.66
N LEU A 11 -15.26 -35.14 37.63
CA LEU A 11 -15.04 -36.24 38.56
C LEU A 11 -13.78 -36.00 39.38
N ILE A 12 -13.90 -35.91 40.70
CA ILE A 12 -12.77 -35.82 41.62
C ILE A 12 -12.67 -37.15 42.36
N PHE A 13 -11.53 -37.82 42.28
CA PHE A 13 -11.31 -39.11 42.94
C PHE A 13 -10.12 -39.04 43.89
N ASN A 14 -10.34 -39.53 45.11
CA ASN A 14 -9.33 -39.58 46.15
C ASN A 14 -9.16 -41.02 46.64
N THR A 15 -7.91 -41.46 46.70
CA THR A 15 -7.54 -42.79 47.17
C THR A 15 -6.78 -42.67 48.49
N LYS A 16 -7.31 -43.27 49.54
CA LYS A 16 -6.61 -43.40 50.82
C LYS A 16 -5.87 -44.73 50.85
N VAL A 17 -4.57 -44.66 51.13
CA VAL A 17 -3.68 -45.82 51.27
C VAL A 17 -3.21 -45.98 52.72
N ASP A 18 -2.94 -47.21 53.15
CA ASP A 18 -2.38 -47.52 54.46
C ASP A 18 -0.85 -47.32 54.51
N SER A 19 -0.24 -47.52 55.69
CA SER A 19 1.21 -47.39 55.89
C SER A 19 2.06 -48.42 55.14
N LYS A 20 1.43 -49.43 54.53
CA LYS A 20 2.07 -50.43 53.66
C LYS A 20 1.78 -50.16 52.17
N GLY A 21 1.18 -49.01 51.85
CA GLY A 21 0.85 -48.58 50.49
C GLY A 21 -0.39 -49.24 49.88
N ARG A 22 -1.21 -49.94 50.67
CA ARG A 22 -2.41 -50.63 50.15
C ARG A 22 -3.61 -49.70 50.18
N VAL A 23 -4.38 -49.71 49.08
CA VAL A 23 -5.64 -48.95 49.00
C VAL A 23 -6.63 -49.47 50.03
N VAL A 24 -7.06 -48.60 50.95
CA VAL A 24 -8.02 -48.92 52.00
C VAL A 24 -9.38 -48.26 51.78
N HIS A 25 -9.42 -47.12 51.11
CA HIS A 25 -10.68 -46.45 50.82
C HIS A 25 -10.58 -45.57 49.58
N ASN A 26 -11.62 -45.58 48.76
CA ASN A 26 -11.76 -44.72 47.59
C ASN A 26 -13.04 -43.92 47.75
N TYR A 27 -12.96 -42.61 47.55
CA TYR A 27 -14.11 -41.71 47.62
C TYR A 27 -13.92 -40.55 46.64
N GLY A 28 -15.03 -39.93 46.25
CA GLY A 28 -14.99 -38.88 45.24
C GLY A 28 -16.33 -38.20 45.05
N THR A 29 -16.33 -37.18 44.19
CA THR A 29 -17.53 -36.46 43.78
C THR A 29 -17.72 -36.58 42.27
N ILE A 30 -18.98 -36.64 41.86
CA ILE A 30 -19.40 -36.55 40.46
C ILE A 30 -20.33 -35.34 40.37
N GLN A 31 -19.95 -34.33 39.62
CA GLN A 31 -20.77 -33.15 39.38
C GLN A 31 -21.16 -33.08 37.91
N ASP A 32 -22.45 -32.98 37.61
CA ASP A 32 -22.94 -32.70 36.26
C ASP A 32 -22.57 -31.25 35.88
N ILE A 33 -21.76 -31.10 34.84
CA ILE A 33 -21.28 -29.83 34.30
C ILE A 33 -21.78 -29.61 32.87
N THR A 34 -22.80 -30.33 32.44
CA THR A 34 -23.32 -30.29 31.06
C THR A 34 -23.69 -28.87 30.63
N GLU A 35 -24.39 -28.12 31.48
CA GLU A 35 -24.77 -26.73 31.18
C GLU A 35 -23.57 -25.78 31.15
N MET A 36 -22.58 -25.99 32.02
CA MET A 36 -21.32 -25.23 31.99
C MET A 36 -20.54 -25.49 30.70
N LYS A 37 -20.47 -26.75 30.27
CA LYS A 37 -19.77 -27.12 29.03
C LYS A 37 -20.46 -26.56 27.79
N LYS A 38 -21.79 -26.64 27.73
CA LYS A 38 -22.57 -26.01 26.65
C LYS A 38 -22.35 -24.50 26.59
N ALA A 39 -22.36 -23.81 27.74
CA ALA A 39 -22.10 -22.38 27.80
C ALA A 39 -20.67 -22.02 27.35
N GLU A 40 -19.66 -22.83 27.72
CA GLU A 40 -18.28 -22.65 27.26
C GLU A 40 -18.18 -22.80 25.73
N ASP A 41 -18.80 -23.84 25.16
CA ASP A 41 -18.76 -24.09 23.72
C ASP A 41 -19.58 -23.05 22.93
N GLU A 42 -20.65 -22.51 23.50
CA GLU A 42 -21.39 -21.37 22.95
C GLU A 42 -20.57 -20.08 22.99
N LEU A 43 -19.92 -19.79 24.13
CA LEU A 43 -19.05 -18.62 24.26
C LEU A 43 -17.89 -18.68 23.27
N LYS A 44 -17.27 -19.85 23.08
CA LYS A 44 -16.21 -20.04 22.09
C LYS A 44 -16.70 -19.77 20.66
N ARG A 45 -17.87 -20.30 20.29
CA ARG A 45 -18.49 -20.03 18.99
C ARG A 45 -18.80 -18.55 18.80
N TYR A 46 -19.31 -17.90 19.84
CA TYR A 46 -19.61 -16.47 19.81
C TYR A 46 -18.33 -15.62 19.65
N SER A 47 -17.25 -15.96 20.37
CA SER A 47 -15.94 -15.30 20.23
C SER A 47 -15.39 -15.40 18.82
N GLN A 48 -15.39 -16.61 18.23
CA GLN A 48 -14.93 -16.84 16.87
C GLN A 48 -15.77 -16.05 15.85
N HIS A 49 -17.10 -16.07 15.99
CA HIS A 49 -17.98 -15.32 15.12
C HIS A 49 -17.78 -13.80 15.26
N LEU A 50 -17.53 -13.30 16.47
CA LEU A 50 -17.22 -11.89 16.69
C LEU A 50 -15.88 -11.50 16.05
N GLU A 51 -14.86 -12.34 16.15
CA GLU A 51 -13.56 -12.11 15.49
C GLU A 51 -13.73 -11.99 13.97
N GLU A 52 -14.45 -12.93 13.35
CA GLU A 52 -14.77 -12.88 11.91
C GLU A 52 -15.54 -11.61 11.52
N LEU A 53 -16.55 -11.23 12.31
CA LEU A 53 -17.36 -10.05 12.05
C LEU A 53 -16.55 -8.75 12.20
N VAL A 54 -15.65 -8.70 13.19
CA VAL A 54 -14.74 -7.55 13.37
C VAL A 54 -13.79 -7.44 12.17
N GLU A 55 -13.19 -8.54 11.72
CA GLU A 55 -12.33 -8.54 10.53
C GLU A 55 -13.08 -8.07 9.28
N GLU A 56 -14.29 -8.58 9.06
CA GLU A 56 -15.15 -8.16 7.95
C GLU A 56 -15.46 -6.65 8.01
N LYS A 57 -15.86 -6.14 9.18
CA LYS A 57 -16.22 -4.73 9.34
C LYS A 57 -15.02 -3.80 9.23
N VAL A 58 -13.86 -4.19 9.75
CA VAL A 58 -12.61 -3.42 9.60
C VAL A 58 -12.24 -3.35 8.12
N LYS A 59 -12.35 -4.45 7.38
CA LYS A 59 -12.09 -4.48 5.95
C LYS A 59 -13.07 -3.57 5.18
N GLU A 60 -14.37 -3.67 5.45
CA GLU A 60 -15.39 -2.83 4.81
C GLU A 60 -15.15 -1.33 5.04
N ILE A 61 -14.81 -0.94 6.28
CA ILE A 61 -14.47 0.45 6.62
C ILE A 61 -13.23 0.90 5.87
N SER A 62 -12.18 0.08 5.83
CA SER A 62 -10.94 0.40 5.13
C SER A 62 -11.14 0.57 3.62
N GLU A 63 -11.90 -0.33 2.99
CA GLU A 63 -12.24 -0.25 1.56
C GLU A 63 -13.07 0.99 1.25
N SER A 64 -14.05 1.34 2.09
CA SER A 64 -14.89 2.52 1.92
C SER A 64 -14.10 3.83 2.06
N GLN A 65 -13.20 3.91 3.05
CA GLN A 65 -12.30 5.05 3.23
C GLN A 65 -11.37 5.21 2.02
N MET A 66 -10.78 4.10 1.57
CA MET A 66 -9.88 4.10 0.42
C MET A 66 -10.61 4.51 -0.87
N ALA A 67 -11.82 4.01 -1.11
CA ALA A 67 -12.65 4.43 -2.24
C ALA A 67 -12.94 5.95 -2.23
N THR A 68 -13.17 6.52 -1.05
CA THR A 68 -13.37 7.97 -0.89
C THR A 68 -12.10 8.75 -1.22
N ILE A 69 -10.93 8.28 -0.73
CA ILE A 69 -9.63 8.87 -1.04
C ILE A 69 -9.37 8.85 -2.54
N TYR A 70 -9.52 7.69 -3.19
CA TYR A 70 -9.35 7.56 -4.64
C TYR A 70 -10.30 8.49 -5.42
N ALA A 71 -11.54 8.66 -4.99
CA ALA A 71 -12.47 9.59 -5.64
C ALA A 71 -11.98 11.05 -5.58
N LEU A 72 -11.40 11.48 -4.45
CA LEU A 72 -10.83 12.82 -4.30
C LEU A 72 -9.56 13.01 -5.13
N ILE A 73 -8.71 11.99 -5.21
CA ILE A 73 -7.50 12.03 -6.05
C ILE A 73 -7.89 12.12 -7.52
N LYS A 74 -8.84 11.29 -7.98
CA LYS A 74 -9.38 11.38 -9.35
C LYS A 74 -10.00 12.74 -9.65
N LEU A 75 -10.66 13.36 -8.68
CA LEU A 75 -11.18 14.72 -8.84
C LEU A 75 -10.06 15.74 -9.05
N SER A 76 -8.96 15.64 -8.30
CA SER A 76 -7.77 16.50 -8.49
C SER A 76 -7.17 16.32 -9.89
N GLU A 77 -7.04 15.07 -10.35
CA GLU A 77 -6.46 14.76 -11.66
C GLU A 77 -7.35 15.08 -12.85
N SER A 78 -8.68 15.08 -12.69
CA SER A 78 -9.64 15.37 -13.77
C SER A 78 -9.47 16.74 -14.43
N ARG A 79 -8.65 17.61 -13.83
CA ARG A 79 -8.23 18.87 -14.44
C ARG A 79 -7.17 18.67 -15.52
N ASP A 80 -6.18 17.79 -15.31
CA ASP A 80 -4.93 17.72 -16.09
C ASP A 80 -4.84 16.45 -16.97
N ASP A 81 -5.35 15.30 -16.52
CA ASP A 81 -5.18 14.02 -17.24
C ASP A 81 -6.47 13.49 -17.86
N ASP A 82 -6.38 13.10 -19.13
CA ASP A 82 -7.51 12.72 -19.98
C ASP A 82 -7.86 11.22 -19.85
N THR A 83 -7.02 10.41 -19.17
CA THR A 83 -7.18 8.95 -19.20
C THR A 83 -7.58 8.28 -17.89
N GLY A 84 -7.61 8.99 -16.75
CA GLY A 84 -8.21 8.55 -15.47
C GLY A 84 -7.71 7.23 -14.85
N ASN A 85 -6.78 6.53 -15.53
CA ASN A 85 -6.19 5.24 -15.20
C ASN A 85 -4.73 5.38 -14.75
N HIS A 86 -4.18 6.59 -14.83
CA HIS A 86 -2.81 6.88 -14.43
C HIS A 86 -2.56 6.48 -12.97
N ILE A 87 -3.47 6.86 -12.07
CA ILE A 87 -3.44 6.49 -10.65
C ILE A 87 -3.32 4.98 -10.45
N GLU A 88 -4.20 4.20 -11.10
CA GLU A 88 -4.19 2.74 -10.96
C GLU A 88 -2.91 2.13 -11.52
N ARG A 89 -2.41 2.64 -12.65
CA ARG A 89 -1.18 2.16 -13.27
C ARG A 89 0.04 2.45 -12.41
N THR A 90 0.23 3.70 -11.99
CA THR A 90 1.38 4.07 -11.15
C THR A 90 1.37 3.35 -9.81
N ALA A 91 0.21 3.23 -9.15
CA ALA A 91 0.07 2.42 -7.94
C ALA A 91 0.47 0.96 -8.15
N SER A 92 0.00 0.35 -9.23
CA SER A 92 0.33 -1.04 -9.54
C SER A 92 1.82 -1.22 -9.90
N PHE A 93 2.43 -0.25 -10.60
CA PHE A 93 3.87 -0.25 -10.90
C PHE A 93 4.71 -0.08 -9.65
N CYS A 94 4.35 0.82 -8.73
CA CYS A 94 5.00 0.97 -7.44
C CYS A 94 4.96 -0.32 -6.63
N GLN A 95 3.78 -0.94 -6.54
CA GLN A 95 3.62 -2.21 -5.83
C GLN A 95 4.48 -3.32 -6.44
N LEU A 96 4.46 -3.46 -7.78
CA LEU A 96 5.24 -4.46 -8.48
C LEU A 96 6.75 -4.24 -8.26
N LEU A 97 7.23 -3.00 -8.40
CA LEU A 97 8.63 -2.68 -8.20
C LEU A 97 9.07 -2.94 -6.76
N ALA A 98 8.28 -2.52 -5.76
CA ALA A 98 8.57 -2.76 -4.36
C ALA A 98 8.60 -4.26 -4.04
N LYS A 99 7.64 -5.03 -4.56
CA LYS A 99 7.59 -6.49 -4.37
C LYS A 99 8.82 -7.20 -4.92
N ARG A 100 9.31 -6.78 -6.09
CA ARG A 100 10.52 -7.34 -6.70
C ARG A 100 11.79 -6.85 -6.00
N ALA A 101 11.83 -5.59 -5.59
CA ALA A 101 12.95 -5.03 -4.84
C ALA A 101 13.12 -5.70 -3.47
N LYS A 102 12.03 -6.09 -2.80
CA LYS A 102 12.03 -6.85 -1.54
C LYS A 102 12.86 -8.14 -1.61
N GLU A 103 12.97 -8.76 -2.78
CA GLU A 103 13.72 -10.01 -2.98
C GLU A 103 15.24 -9.79 -3.00
N LEU A 104 15.70 -8.52 -3.11
CA LEU A 104 17.11 -8.16 -3.14
C LEU A 104 17.67 -7.92 -1.73
N PRO A 105 18.91 -8.36 -1.45
CA PRO A 105 19.57 -8.11 -0.16
C PRO A 105 19.66 -6.62 0.20
N ASP A 106 19.85 -5.76 -0.79
CA ASP A 106 20.02 -4.31 -0.61
C ASP A 106 18.77 -3.61 -0.03
N PHE A 107 17.58 -4.22 -0.16
CA PHE A 107 16.31 -3.65 0.29
C PHE A 107 15.60 -4.51 1.34
N ALA A 108 16.19 -5.64 1.74
CA ALA A 108 15.55 -6.63 2.62
C ALA A 108 15.16 -6.07 4.00
N ASP A 109 15.92 -5.07 4.49
CA ASP A 109 15.67 -4.42 5.78
C ASP A 109 14.71 -3.21 5.67
N GLU A 110 14.47 -2.69 4.46
CA GLU A 110 13.62 -1.51 4.21
C GLU A 110 12.23 -1.87 3.68
N ILE A 111 12.09 -2.99 2.96
CA ILE A 111 10.84 -3.39 2.31
C ILE A 111 10.28 -4.66 2.96
N ASP A 112 9.22 -4.51 3.75
CA ASP A 112 8.39 -5.63 4.22
C ASP A 112 7.05 -5.70 3.46
N ASP A 113 6.20 -6.68 3.79
CA ASP A 113 4.88 -6.81 3.15
C ASP A 113 3.98 -5.59 3.42
N LYS A 114 4.19 -4.93 4.57
CA LYS A 114 3.45 -3.73 4.93
C LYS A 114 3.88 -2.54 4.09
N PHE A 115 5.17 -2.38 3.77
CA PHE A 115 5.67 -1.37 2.83
C PHE A 115 5.04 -1.56 1.46
N VAL A 116 5.01 -2.80 0.94
CA VAL A 116 4.43 -3.11 -0.38
C VAL A 116 2.92 -2.78 -0.44
N ASP A 117 2.17 -3.08 0.62
CA ASP A 117 0.76 -2.70 0.72
C ASP A 117 0.57 -1.18 0.88
N THR A 118 1.42 -0.54 1.68
CA THR A 118 1.34 0.90 1.97
C THR A 118 1.66 1.72 0.71
N ILE A 119 2.70 1.35 -0.05
CA ILE A 119 3.10 2.10 -1.26
C ILE A 119 2.05 2.02 -2.35
N TYR A 120 1.39 0.86 -2.50
CA TYR A 120 0.26 0.69 -3.42
C TYR A 120 -0.88 1.67 -3.10
N LYS A 121 -1.17 1.85 -1.81
CA LYS A 121 -2.25 2.73 -1.34
C LYS A 121 -1.83 4.20 -1.39
N ALA A 122 -0.59 4.52 -1.03
CA ALA A 122 -0.11 5.89 -0.82
C ALA A 122 0.38 6.57 -2.10
N SER A 123 0.90 5.85 -3.08
CA SER A 123 1.42 6.44 -4.32
C SER A 123 0.41 7.26 -5.15
N PRO A 124 -0.90 6.96 -5.15
CA PRO A 124 -1.93 7.84 -5.73
C PRO A 124 -1.88 9.29 -5.21
N LEU A 125 -1.33 9.54 -4.02
CA LEU A 125 -1.29 10.88 -3.43
C LEU A 125 -0.21 11.79 -4.04
N HIS A 126 0.72 11.26 -4.86
CA HIS A 126 1.90 12.00 -5.32
C HIS A 126 1.56 13.38 -5.90
N ASP A 127 0.47 13.47 -6.66
CA ASP A 127 0.03 14.67 -7.37
C ASP A 127 -1.18 15.39 -6.75
N ILE A 128 -1.58 15.05 -5.51
CA ILE A 128 -2.76 15.65 -4.87
C ILE A 128 -2.68 17.19 -4.76
N GLY A 129 -1.46 17.73 -4.69
CA GLY A 129 -1.24 19.17 -4.60
C GLY A 129 -1.49 19.94 -5.91
N LYS A 130 -1.68 19.26 -7.05
CA LYS A 130 -2.04 19.92 -8.32
C LYS A 130 -3.35 20.70 -8.23
N VAL A 131 -4.22 20.36 -7.26
CA VAL A 131 -5.42 21.13 -6.94
C VAL A 131 -5.12 22.62 -6.68
N GLY A 132 -3.95 22.94 -6.12
CA GLY A 132 -3.52 24.31 -5.82
C GLY A 132 -2.85 25.05 -6.98
N ILE A 133 -2.59 24.38 -8.11
CA ILE A 133 -1.94 25.01 -9.27
C ILE A 133 -2.97 25.78 -10.12
N PRO A 134 -2.68 27.02 -10.55
CA PRO A 134 -3.57 27.77 -11.44
C PRO A 134 -3.83 27.07 -12.77
N ASP A 135 -5.08 27.09 -13.26
CA ASP A 135 -5.47 26.48 -14.54
C ASP A 135 -4.65 27.00 -15.73
N SER A 136 -4.29 28.29 -15.73
CA SER A 136 -3.48 28.90 -16.80
C SER A 136 -2.09 28.27 -16.93
N ILE A 137 -1.59 27.62 -15.88
CA ILE A 137 -0.31 26.92 -15.85
C ILE A 137 -0.55 25.42 -16.03
N LEU A 138 -1.47 24.83 -15.25
CA LEU A 138 -1.78 23.39 -15.30
C LEU A 138 -2.24 22.96 -16.70
N LEU A 139 -3.13 23.73 -17.33
CA LEU A 139 -3.76 23.39 -18.60
C LEU A 139 -3.08 24.05 -19.81
N LYS A 140 -1.87 24.60 -19.62
CA LYS A 140 -1.21 25.40 -20.66
C LYS A 140 -0.88 24.51 -21.88
N PRO A 141 -1.37 24.87 -23.09
CA PRO A 141 -1.01 24.13 -24.30
C PRO A 141 0.40 24.49 -24.77
N GLY A 142 1.41 23.80 -24.23
CA GLY A 142 2.81 23.98 -24.64
C GLY A 142 3.80 23.86 -23.48
N LYS A 143 5.02 24.35 -23.71
CA LYS A 143 6.04 24.40 -22.66
C LYS A 143 5.75 25.53 -21.66
N LEU A 144 5.98 25.24 -20.39
CA LEU A 144 6.00 26.25 -19.33
C LEU A 144 7.22 27.17 -19.51
N THR A 145 7.10 28.45 -19.15
CA THR A 145 8.25 29.32 -18.91
C THR A 145 8.95 28.90 -17.61
N ASP A 146 10.15 29.42 -17.37
CA ASP A 146 10.87 29.12 -16.13
C ASP A 146 10.07 29.58 -14.90
N GLU A 147 9.42 30.74 -14.96
CA GLU A 147 8.58 31.24 -13.85
C GLU A 147 7.32 30.37 -13.64
N GLU A 148 6.67 29.94 -14.73
CA GLU A 148 5.52 29.05 -14.65
C GLU A 148 5.92 27.66 -14.12
N PHE A 149 7.12 27.19 -14.47
CA PHE A 149 7.65 25.94 -13.96
C PHE A 149 7.96 26.02 -12.46
N GLU A 150 8.50 27.14 -11.96
CA GLU A 150 8.65 27.35 -10.51
C GLU A 150 7.31 27.30 -9.77
N ILE A 151 6.23 27.85 -10.37
CA ILE A 151 4.88 27.72 -9.79
C ILE A 151 4.41 26.26 -9.86
N MET A 152 4.60 25.57 -10.98
CA MET A 152 4.22 24.16 -11.13
C MET A 152 4.88 23.29 -10.05
N LYS A 153 6.17 23.50 -9.75
CA LYS A 153 6.89 22.75 -8.69
C LYS A 153 6.22 22.84 -7.33
N THR A 154 5.48 23.91 -7.03
CA THR A 154 4.83 24.09 -5.72
C THR A 154 3.77 23.03 -5.40
N HIS A 155 3.30 22.23 -6.37
CA HIS A 155 2.34 21.17 -6.10
C HIS A 155 2.87 20.15 -5.07
N VAL A 156 4.17 19.86 -5.06
CA VAL A 156 4.76 18.94 -4.07
C VAL A 156 4.62 19.49 -2.66
N GLN A 157 4.85 20.79 -2.48
CA GLN A 157 4.74 21.49 -1.20
C GLN A 157 3.28 21.59 -0.75
N ILE A 158 2.38 21.98 -1.66
CA ILE A 158 0.93 22.09 -1.38
C ILE A 158 0.37 20.73 -0.95
N GLY A 159 0.75 19.66 -1.65
CA GLY A 159 0.33 18.30 -1.33
C GLY A 159 0.88 17.84 0.02
N TYR A 160 2.18 18.04 0.27
CA TYR A 160 2.82 17.72 1.55
C TYR A 160 2.15 18.44 2.72
N GLU A 161 1.98 19.77 2.65
CA GLU A 161 1.34 20.57 3.71
C GLU A 161 -0.11 20.15 3.97
N THR A 162 -0.81 19.69 2.93
CA THR A 162 -2.17 19.15 3.06
C THR A 162 -2.16 17.85 3.87
N LEU A 163 -1.24 16.94 3.56
CA LEU A 163 -1.11 15.67 4.27
C LEU A 163 -0.56 15.85 5.71
N GLU A 164 0.38 16.77 5.91
CA GLU A 164 0.96 17.11 7.21
C GLU A 164 -0.12 17.58 8.20
N LYS A 165 -1.00 18.50 7.76
CA LYS A 165 -2.14 18.97 8.58
C LYS A 165 -3.11 17.86 8.97
N VAL A 166 -3.27 16.84 8.12
CA VAL A 166 -4.09 15.67 8.45
C VAL A 166 -3.35 14.78 9.45
N GLN A 167 -2.04 14.59 9.28
CA GLN A 167 -1.21 13.80 10.19
C GLN A 167 -1.20 14.36 11.62
N GLU A 168 -1.26 15.69 11.80
CA GLU A 168 -1.40 16.32 13.12
C GLU A 168 -2.62 15.82 13.91
N GLN A 169 -3.71 15.48 13.20
CA GLN A 169 -4.95 14.95 13.81
C GLN A 169 -4.93 13.42 13.94
N TYR A 170 -4.15 12.73 13.11
CA TYR A 170 -4.07 11.28 13.03
C TYR A 170 -2.61 10.81 13.09
N ALA A 171 -1.96 11.05 14.23
CA ALA A 171 -0.57 10.68 14.47
C ALA A 171 -0.35 9.15 14.31
N TYR A 172 0.84 8.76 13.83
CA TYR A 172 1.27 7.36 13.65
C TYR A 172 0.53 6.58 12.57
N ASN A 173 0.30 7.19 11.41
CA ASN A 173 -0.27 6.53 10.24
C ASN A 173 0.79 6.38 9.13
N ASP A 174 1.21 5.14 8.85
CA ASP A 174 2.23 4.84 7.84
C ASP A 174 1.80 5.20 6.41
N PHE A 175 0.51 5.12 6.10
CA PHE A 175 -0.03 5.56 4.81
C PHE A 175 0.14 7.07 4.63
N LEU A 176 -0.14 7.86 5.66
CA LEU A 176 0.08 9.32 5.59
C LEU A 176 1.57 9.65 5.52
N LYS A 177 2.40 8.99 6.34
CA LYS A 177 3.85 9.21 6.33
C LYS A 177 4.44 8.91 4.94
N MET A 178 4.13 7.75 4.36
CA MET A 178 4.62 7.38 3.04
C MET A 178 4.02 8.27 1.95
N GLY A 179 2.75 8.65 2.05
CA GLY A 179 2.13 9.62 1.16
C GLY A 179 2.86 10.96 1.15
N MET A 180 3.21 11.49 2.33
CA MET A 180 3.99 12.72 2.46
C MET A 180 5.38 12.60 1.81
N GLU A 181 6.10 11.50 2.04
CA GLU A 181 7.39 11.23 1.40
C GLU A 181 7.27 11.21 -0.13
N ILE A 182 6.29 10.47 -0.65
CA ILE A 182 6.06 10.36 -2.09
C ILE A 182 5.71 11.73 -2.69
N THR A 183 4.70 12.40 -2.13
CA THR A 183 4.24 13.70 -2.63
C THR A 183 5.37 14.73 -2.64
N LEU A 184 6.19 14.79 -1.58
CA LEU A 184 7.23 15.80 -1.47
C LEU A 184 8.45 15.53 -2.35
N TYR A 185 8.81 14.25 -2.56
CA TYR A 185 10.12 13.88 -3.12
C TYR A 185 10.06 13.09 -4.44
N HIS A 186 8.90 12.76 -5.01
CA HIS A 186 8.83 11.96 -6.25
C HIS A 186 9.45 12.64 -7.49
N HIS A 187 9.77 13.93 -7.40
CA HIS A 187 10.51 14.68 -8.42
C HIS A 187 11.99 14.94 -8.09
N GLU A 188 12.47 14.43 -6.96
CA GLU A 188 13.90 14.35 -6.70
C GLU A 188 14.56 13.37 -7.67
N LYS A 189 15.82 13.63 -8.00
CA LYS A 189 16.60 12.80 -8.93
C LYS A 189 17.80 12.25 -8.22
N TRP A 190 18.17 11.02 -8.55
CA TRP A 190 19.29 10.32 -7.92
C TRP A 190 20.60 11.14 -7.88
N ASP A 191 20.87 11.95 -8.90
CA ASP A 191 22.05 12.83 -8.99
C ASP A 191 21.93 14.19 -8.29
N GLY A 192 20.80 14.49 -7.64
CA GLY A 192 20.56 15.77 -6.97
C GLY A 192 20.05 16.89 -7.89
N SER A 193 19.83 16.64 -9.18
CA SER A 193 19.30 17.64 -10.12
C SER A 193 17.77 17.78 -10.11
N GLY A 194 17.10 17.13 -9.15
CA GLY A 194 15.66 17.17 -8.94
C GLY A 194 15.19 18.38 -8.15
N TYR A 195 13.93 18.34 -7.72
CA TYR A 195 13.31 19.36 -6.88
C TYR A 195 12.37 18.70 -5.85
N LEU A 196 12.06 19.35 -4.72
CA LEU A 196 12.35 20.74 -4.35
C LEU A 196 13.69 20.98 -3.64
N TYR A 197 14.24 19.97 -2.99
CA TYR A 197 15.37 20.10 -2.07
C TYR A 197 16.71 19.72 -2.70
N GLY A 198 16.70 19.05 -3.86
CA GLY A 198 17.93 18.62 -4.54
C GLY A 198 18.61 17.49 -3.79
N LEU A 199 17.81 16.60 -3.19
CA LEU A 199 18.30 15.41 -2.50
C LEU A 199 18.97 14.48 -3.50
N ASN A 200 20.03 13.79 -3.08
CA ASN A 200 20.76 12.86 -3.94
C ASN A 200 20.85 11.47 -3.30
N GLY A 201 20.95 10.45 -4.14
CA GLY A 201 21.14 9.08 -3.70
C GLY A 201 20.06 8.61 -2.71
N GLU A 202 20.53 8.10 -1.57
CA GLU A 202 19.69 7.52 -0.51
C GLU A 202 19.09 8.56 0.44
N GLU A 203 19.42 9.85 0.28
CA GLU A 203 18.70 10.93 0.98
C GLU A 203 17.24 11.02 0.52
N ILE A 204 16.96 10.56 -0.72
CA ILE A 204 15.62 10.45 -1.26
C ILE A 204 14.94 9.22 -0.65
N PRO A 205 13.77 9.36 0.00
CA PRO A 205 13.04 8.22 0.56
C PRO A 205 12.80 7.14 -0.49
N LEU A 206 12.92 5.87 -0.09
CA LEU A 206 12.78 4.73 -1.00
C LEU A 206 11.42 4.72 -1.71
N SER A 207 10.36 5.11 -1.00
CA SER A 207 9.00 5.27 -1.51
C SER A 207 8.94 6.25 -2.70
N ALA A 208 9.62 7.39 -2.58
CA ALA A 208 9.72 8.39 -3.64
C ALA A 208 10.61 7.94 -4.82
N ARG A 209 11.72 7.24 -4.55
CA ARG A 209 12.58 6.64 -5.61
C ARG A 209 11.80 5.63 -6.46
N ILE A 210 10.95 4.81 -5.83
CA ILE A 210 10.07 3.86 -6.53
C ILE A 210 9.01 4.62 -7.34
N MET A 211 8.36 5.63 -6.73
CA MET A 211 7.34 6.43 -7.42
C MET A 211 7.90 7.13 -8.67
N ALA A 212 9.09 7.73 -8.59
CA ALA A 212 9.69 8.45 -9.72
C ALA A 212 9.84 7.56 -10.97
N ILE A 213 10.25 6.30 -10.78
CA ILE A 213 10.35 5.32 -11.87
C ILE A 213 8.96 4.97 -12.42
N ALA A 214 8.00 4.70 -11.53
CA ALA A 214 6.63 4.34 -11.91
C ALA A 214 5.92 5.47 -12.68
N ASP A 215 6.03 6.71 -12.21
CA ASP A 215 5.45 7.90 -12.86
C ASP A 215 6.04 8.10 -14.25
N VAL A 216 7.38 8.10 -14.37
CA VAL A 216 8.03 8.28 -15.68
C VAL A 216 7.70 7.14 -16.63
N TYR A 217 7.67 5.89 -16.15
CA TYR A 217 7.26 4.76 -16.98
C TYR A 217 5.83 4.93 -17.52
N ASP A 218 4.89 5.34 -16.67
CA ASP A 218 3.52 5.61 -17.10
C ASP A 218 3.47 6.78 -18.10
N ALA A 219 4.11 7.91 -17.77
CA ALA A 219 4.12 9.10 -18.59
C ALA A 219 4.76 8.88 -19.98
N LEU A 220 5.73 7.97 -20.10
CA LEU A 220 6.32 7.60 -21.39
C LEU A 220 5.36 6.74 -22.23
N ARG A 221 4.58 5.86 -21.59
CA ARG A 221 3.69 4.90 -22.24
C ARG A 221 2.26 5.41 -22.43
N SER A 222 1.87 6.47 -21.75
CA SER A 222 0.53 7.06 -21.85
C SER A 222 0.46 8.06 -22.99
N LYS A 223 -0.65 8.03 -23.74
CA LYS A 223 -0.93 9.01 -24.78
C LYS A 223 -1.31 10.34 -24.10
N ARG A 224 -0.70 11.44 -24.52
CA ARG A 224 -1.06 12.80 -24.10
C ARG A 224 -1.44 13.62 -25.31
N ILE A 225 -2.20 14.71 -25.11
CA ILE A 225 -2.67 15.61 -26.19
C ILE A 225 -1.51 16.06 -27.10
N TYR A 226 -0.31 16.23 -26.54
CA TYR A 226 0.88 16.72 -27.25
C TYR A 226 1.91 15.64 -27.61
N LYS A 227 1.66 14.36 -27.26
CA LYS A 227 2.66 13.29 -27.40
C LYS A 227 2.00 11.91 -27.57
N GLU A 228 2.34 11.24 -28.67
CA GLU A 228 1.99 9.83 -28.85
C GLU A 228 2.74 8.94 -27.85
N ALA A 229 2.08 7.89 -27.38
CA ALA A 229 2.65 6.91 -26.45
C ALA A 229 3.90 6.24 -27.04
N PHE A 230 4.95 6.09 -26.23
CA PHE A 230 6.09 5.27 -26.61
C PHE A 230 5.80 3.78 -26.43
N SER A 231 6.50 2.95 -27.20
CA SER A 231 6.49 1.50 -26.98
C SER A 231 7.10 1.16 -25.62
N HIS A 232 6.82 -0.05 -25.14
CA HIS A 232 7.44 -0.58 -23.93
C HIS A 232 8.97 -0.52 -24.04
N GLU A 233 9.51 -1.04 -25.14
CA GLU A 233 10.95 -1.14 -25.40
C GLU A 233 11.60 0.25 -25.42
N LYS A 234 10.96 1.23 -26.06
CA LYS A 234 11.49 2.60 -26.09
C LYS A 234 11.45 3.27 -24.70
N SER A 235 10.43 2.98 -23.91
CA SER A 235 10.31 3.51 -22.55
C SER A 235 11.39 2.91 -21.63
N MET A 236 11.65 1.61 -21.77
CA MET A 236 12.74 0.91 -21.09
C MET A 236 14.11 1.50 -21.45
N ASP A 237 14.40 1.73 -22.74
CA ASP A 237 15.66 2.32 -23.18
C ASP A 237 15.92 3.69 -22.51
N ILE A 238 14.88 4.52 -22.39
CA ILE A 238 14.98 5.86 -21.76
C ILE A 238 15.26 5.74 -20.26
N ILE A 239 14.56 4.83 -19.56
CA ILE A 239 14.75 4.61 -18.11
C ILE A 239 16.15 4.07 -17.83
N VAL A 240 16.60 3.07 -18.60
CA VAL A 240 17.94 2.49 -18.45
C VAL A 240 19.02 3.54 -18.71
N ALA A 241 18.86 4.37 -19.73
CA ALA A 241 19.80 5.46 -20.01
C ALA A 241 19.83 6.54 -18.91
N SER A 242 18.81 6.61 -18.06
CA SER A 242 18.69 7.54 -16.93
C SER A 242 19.08 6.92 -15.58
N SER A 243 19.60 5.69 -15.59
CA SER A 243 20.10 5.00 -14.40
C SER A 243 21.30 5.72 -13.81
N GLY A 244 21.25 6.03 -12.51
CA GLY A 244 22.32 6.74 -11.79
C GLY A 244 22.35 8.26 -12.00
N SER A 245 21.46 8.80 -12.84
CA SER A 245 21.21 10.24 -12.95
C SER A 245 19.83 10.57 -12.41
N HIS A 246 18.78 10.14 -13.11
CA HIS A 246 17.40 10.31 -12.66
C HIS A 246 17.03 9.28 -11.59
N PHE A 247 17.38 8.00 -11.81
CA PHE A 247 16.83 6.89 -11.03
C PHE A 247 17.90 6.13 -10.26
N ASP A 248 17.49 5.55 -9.12
CA ASP A 248 18.32 4.60 -8.36
C ASP A 248 18.71 3.40 -9.25
N PRO A 249 20.02 3.17 -9.49
CA PRO A 249 20.47 2.08 -10.36
C PRO A 249 19.97 0.70 -9.93
N ARG A 250 19.81 0.46 -8.62
CA ARG A 250 19.34 -0.83 -8.10
C ARG A 250 17.89 -1.06 -8.49
N LEU A 251 17.03 -0.05 -8.34
CA LEU A 251 15.63 -0.13 -8.74
C LEU A 251 15.47 -0.24 -10.26
N VAL A 252 16.32 0.43 -11.04
CA VAL A 252 16.34 0.26 -12.51
C VAL A 252 16.72 -1.17 -12.88
N SER A 253 17.72 -1.77 -12.22
CA SER A 253 18.09 -3.18 -12.44
C SER A 253 16.91 -4.10 -12.15
N THR A 254 16.23 -3.91 -11.01
CA THR A 254 15.02 -4.66 -10.64
C THR A 254 13.94 -4.55 -11.72
N LEU A 255 13.70 -3.34 -12.24
CA LEU A 255 12.70 -3.11 -13.28
C LEU A 255 13.09 -3.82 -14.58
N VAL A 256 14.36 -3.76 -14.99
CA VAL A 256 14.87 -4.43 -16.21
C VAL A 256 14.71 -5.95 -16.14
N GLU A 257 15.05 -6.55 -14.99
CA GLU A 257 14.91 -8.00 -14.77
C GLU A 257 13.45 -8.45 -14.82
N ASN A 258 12.52 -7.57 -14.45
CA ASN A 258 11.09 -7.86 -14.37
C ASN A 258 10.25 -7.12 -15.43
N GLN A 259 10.86 -6.59 -16.49
CA GLN A 259 10.21 -5.66 -17.43
C GLN A 259 8.97 -6.25 -18.14
N GLU A 260 8.96 -7.56 -18.37
CA GLU A 260 7.81 -8.25 -18.98
C GLU A 260 6.59 -8.24 -18.06
N GLU A 261 6.76 -8.27 -16.74
CA GLU A 261 5.64 -8.12 -15.80
C GLU A 261 5.03 -6.72 -15.87
N PHE A 262 5.86 -5.67 -15.95
CA PHE A 262 5.38 -4.30 -16.16
C PHE A 262 4.67 -4.15 -17.50
N LYS A 263 5.18 -4.80 -18.55
CA LYS A 263 4.57 -4.82 -19.88
C LYS A 263 3.19 -5.45 -19.85
N LEU A 264 3.04 -6.60 -19.20
CA LEU A 264 1.78 -7.32 -19.04
C LEU A 264 0.80 -6.55 -18.14
N LEU A 265 1.28 -6.00 -17.03
CA LEU A 265 0.48 -5.22 -16.09
C LEU A 265 -0.12 -3.98 -16.75
N TYR A 266 0.68 -3.23 -17.51
CA TYR A 266 0.18 -2.09 -18.29
C TYR A 266 -0.95 -2.50 -19.26
N LYS A 267 -0.77 -3.63 -19.98
CA LYS A 267 -1.79 -4.12 -20.91
C LYS A 267 -3.06 -4.55 -20.18
N LEU A 268 -2.91 -5.24 -19.05
CA LEU A 268 -4.04 -5.72 -18.25
C LEU A 268 -4.88 -4.56 -17.73
N ILE A 269 -4.25 -3.54 -17.15
CA ILE A 269 -4.95 -2.39 -16.57
C ILE A 269 -5.71 -1.64 -17.67
N ASN A 270 -5.08 -1.35 -18.81
CA ASN A 270 -5.75 -0.67 -19.92
C ASN A 270 -6.92 -1.51 -20.49
N TYR A 271 -6.75 -2.83 -20.62
CA TYR A 271 -7.83 -3.72 -21.08
C TYR A 271 -9.04 -3.70 -20.15
N VAL A 272 -8.83 -3.79 -18.83
CA VAL A 272 -9.90 -3.75 -17.83
C VAL A 272 -10.61 -2.40 -17.84
N SER A 273 -9.88 -1.32 -18.06
CA SER A 273 -10.43 0.04 -18.12
C SER A 273 -11.07 0.42 -19.46
N GLY A 274 -11.06 -0.47 -20.46
CA GLY A 274 -11.70 -0.25 -21.76
C GLY A 274 -10.96 0.75 -22.67
N VAL A 275 -9.64 0.94 -22.47
CA VAL A 275 -8.76 1.85 -23.24
C VAL A 275 -7.72 1.07 -24.04
#